data_AF-A0A6C0IJ51-F1
#
_entry.id   AF-A0A6C0IJ51-F1
#
_cell.length_a   1.000
_cell.length_b   1.000
_cell.length_c   1.000
_cell.angle_alpha   90.00
_cell.angle_beta   90.00
_cell.angle_gamma   90.00
#
_symmetry.space_group_name_H-M   'P 1'
#
loop_
_entity.id
_entity.type
_entity.pdbx_description
1 polymer ?
#
loop_
_entity_poly.entity_id
_entity_poly.type
_entity_poly.pdbx_seq_one_letter_code
_entity_poly.pdbx_strand_id
1 'polypeptide(L)' 'MIIPIKCFTCGTVLADKYRYYQNEVRKIKMQKGESVEKVNYLTKNNVEKTPEGEMLDQLGLNNVCCRRHMLTHVDVE' A
#
# COMPACT_ATOMS: atom_id res chain seq x y z
N MET A 1 12.92 -7.44 -5.97
CA MET A 1 13.62 -6.26 -6.48
C MET A 1 13.18 -5.10 -5.62
N ILE A 2 14.13 -4.27 -5.21
CA ILE A 2 13.91 -3.21 -4.20
C ILE A 2 13.01 -2.10 -4.76
N ILE A 3 12.13 -1.55 -3.91
CA ILE A 3 11.28 -0.41 -4.25
C ILE A 3 12.12 0.82 -4.60
N PRO A 4 11.73 1.65 -5.58
CA PRO A 4 12.45 2.89 -5.87
C PRO A 4 12.63 3.77 -4.62
N ILE A 5 13.84 4.30 -4.45
CA ILE A 5 14.23 5.14 -3.30
C ILE A 5 13.33 6.38 -3.18
N LYS A 6 13.03 7.01 -4.32
CA LYS A 6 12.13 8.16 -4.45
C LYS A 6 11.09 7.88 -5.53
N CYS A 7 9.93 8.52 -5.42
CA CYS A 7 8.93 8.50 -6.47
C CYS A 7 9.44 9.22 -7.73
N PHE A 8 9.23 8.59 -8.90
CA PHE A 8 9.66 9.14 -10.19
C PHE A 8 8.97 10.46 -10.59
N THR A 9 7.81 10.78 -9.99
CA THR A 9 7.04 11.98 -10.33
C THR A 9 7.20 13.08 -9.28
N CYS A 10 6.97 12.75 -8.01
CA CYS A 10 6.94 13.73 -6.91
C CYS A 10 8.30 13.91 -6.21
N GLY A 11 9.26 12.99 -6.40
CA GLY A 11 10.54 13.02 -5.69
C GLY A 11 10.48 12.64 -4.20
N THR A 12 9.28 12.41 -3.64
CA THR A 12 9.09 11.97 -2.26
C THR A 12 9.81 10.65 -2.01
N VAL A 13 10.49 10.53 -0.86
CA VAL A 13 11.16 9.30 -0.43
C VAL A 13 10.12 8.22 -0.09
N LEU A 14 10.30 7.02 -0.64
CA LEU A 14 9.39 5.88 -0.49
C LEU A 14 10.05 4.65 0.13
N ALA A 15 11.35 4.43 -0.10
CA ALA A 15 12.03 3.20 0.33
C ALA A 15 12.10 3.01 1.85
N ASP A 16 12.06 4.10 2.61
CA ASP A 16 11.98 4.11 4.06
C ASP A 16 10.62 3.61 4.60
N LYS A 17 9.55 3.70 3.79
CA LYS A 17 8.17 3.44 4.22
C LYS A 17 7.64 2.06 3.84
N TYR A 18 8.21 1.40 2.83
CA TYR A 18 7.61 0.21 2.22
C TYR A 18 7.49 -0.99 3.16
N ARG A 19 8.56 -1.32 3.91
CA ARG A 19 8.53 -2.44 4.86
C ARG A 19 7.53 -2.22 5.99
N TYR A 20 7.46 -0.98 6.50
CA TYR A 20 6.49 -0.59 7.51
C TYR A 20 5.06 -0.75 6.98
N TYR A 21 4.81 -0.22 5.77
CA TYR A 21 3.53 -0.37 5.08
C TYR A 21 3.09 -1.84 4.96
N GLN A 22 3.97 -2.74 4.49
CA GLN A 22 3.64 -4.17 4.36
C GLN A 22 3.30 -4.82 5.72
N ASN A 23 4.07 -4.51 6.76
CA ASN A 23 3.85 -5.05 8.09
C ASN A 23 2.52 -4.59 8.70
N GLU A 24 2.19 -3.30 8.58
CA GLU A 24 0.94 -2.76 9.11
C GLU A 24 -0.28 -3.25 8.34
N VAL A 25 -0.22 -3.29 7.00
CA VAL A 25 -1.30 -3.88 6.19
C VAL A 25 -1.53 -5.34 6.59
N ARG A 26 -0.47 -6.12 6.82
CA ARG A 26 -0.58 -7.51 7.26
C ARG A 26 -1.24 -7.64 8.63
N LYS A 27 -0.88 -6.78 9.59
CA LYS A 27 -1.52 -6.74 10.93
C LYS A 27 -3.01 -6.42 10.82
N ILE A 28 -3.38 -5.44 10.00
CA ILE A 28 -4.79 -5.03 9.84
C ILE A 28 -5.62 -6.13 9.18
N LYS A 29 -5.08 -6.80 8.15
CA LYS A 29 -5.77 -7.94 7.52
C LYS A 29 -5.97 -9.09 8.52
N MET A 30 -4.98 -9.39 9.36
CA MET A 30 -5.10 -10.40 10.42
C MET A 30 -6.17 -10.03 11.45
N GLN A 31 -6.24 -8.77 11.88
CA GLN A 31 -7.27 -8.30 12.82
C GLN A 31 -8.69 -8.36 12.23
N LYS A 32 -8.83 -8.06 10.93
CA LYS A 32 -10.11 -8.16 10.21
C LYS A 32 -10.49 -9.62 9.85
N GLY A 33 -9.63 -10.60 10.14
CA GLY A 33 -9.86 -12.01 9.82
C GLY A 33 -9.82 -12.33 8.32
N GLU A 34 -9.26 -11.43 7.50
CA GLU A 34 -9.11 -11.60 6.06
C GLU A 34 -7.83 -12.36 5.71
N SER A 35 -7.83 -13.08 4.59
CA SER A 35 -6.61 -13.70 4.07
C SER A 35 -5.62 -12.63 3.59
N VAL A 36 -4.35 -12.77 3.97
CA VAL A 36 -3.27 -11.79 3.72
C VAL A 36 -3.11 -11.47 2.23
N GLU A 37 -3.30 -12.47 1.38
CA GLU A 37 -3.05 -12.41 -0.06
C GLU A 37 -4.24 -11.91 -0.88
N LYS A 38 -5.45 -11.84 -0.30
CA LYS A 38 -6.63 -11.42 -1.04
C LYS A 38 -6.56 -9.91 -1.30
N VAL A 39 -6.68 -9.54 -2.57
CA VAL A 39 -6.86 -8.16 -3.04
C VAL A 39 -8.35 -7.93 -3.23
N ASN A 40 -8.93 -7.02 -2.43
CA ASN A 40 -10.34 -6.64 -2.56
C ASN A 40 -10.45 -5.53 -3.61
N TYR A 41 -11.20 -5.79 -4.69
CA TYR A 41 -11.48 -4.81 -5.73
C TYR A 41 -12.77 -4.03 -5.44
N LEU A 42 -12.83 -2.77 -5.90
CA LEU A 42 -14.06 -1.99 -5.83
C LEU A 42 -15.12 -2.62 -6.73
N THR A 43 -16.25 -3.00 -6.13
CA THR A 43 -17.43 -3.51 -6.84
C THR A 43 -18.66 -2.71 -6.41
N LYS A 44 -19.80 -2.88 -7.08
CA LYS A 44 -21.05 -2.18 -6.70
C LYS A 44 -21.46 -2.42 -5.24
N ASN A 45 -21.06 -3.56 -4.67
CA ASN A 45 -21.40 -3.95 -3.30
C ASN A 45 -20.26 -3.68 -2.29
N ASN A 46 -19.07 -3.29 -2.77
CA ASN A 46 -17.90 -3.08 -1.92
C ASN A 46 -17.22 -1.77 -2.33
N VAL A 47 -17.66 -0.69 -1.68
CA VAL A 47 -17.23 0.71 -1.92
C VAL A 47 -16.27 1.18 -0.83
N GLU A 48 -16.06 0.38 0.21
CA GLU A 48 -15.28 0.77 1.37
C GLU A 48 -13.78 0.84 1.05
N LYS A 49 -13.06 1.68 1.80
CA LYS A 49 -11.61 1.80 1.66
C LYS A 49 -10.95 0.50 2.09
N THR A 50 -10.00 0.02 1.29
CA THR A 50 -9.22 -1.16 1.64
C THR A 50 -8.19 -0.82 2.73
N PRO A 51 -7.72 -1.82 3.49
CA PRO A 51 -6.64 -1.64 4.47
C PRO A 51 -5.38 -0.97 3.89
N GLU A 52 -5.04 -1.28 2.64
CA GLU A 52 -3.95 -0.64 1.90
C GLU A 52 -4.18 0.87 1.75
N GLY A 53 -5.40 1.28 1.42
CA GLY A 53 -5.78 2.68 1.29
C GLY A 53 -5.71 3.43 2.62
N GLU A 54 -6.21 2.82 3.70
CA GLU A 54 -6.14 3.38 5.06
C GLU A 54 -4.68 3.59 5.51
N MET A 55 -3.80 2.62 5.24
CA MET A 55 -2.37 2.74 5.57
C MET A 55 -1.64 3.82 4.77
N LEU A 56 -1.97 3.98 3.49
CA LEU A 56 -1.40 5.05 2.68
C LEU A 56 -1.84 6.44 3.14
N ASP A 57 -3.08 6.57 3.63
CA ASP A 57 -3.58 7.80 4.26
C ASP A 57 -2.79 8.10 5.55
N GLN A 58 -2.59 7.09 6.41
CA GLN A 58 -1.82 7.25 7.66
C GLN A 58 -0.35 7.62 7.43
N LEU A 59 0.26 7.12 6.34
CA LEU A 59 1.64 7.48 5.94
C LEU A 59 1.77 8.87 5.31
N GLY A 60 0.66 9.61 5.17
CA GLY A 60 0.62 10.95 4.57
C GLY A 60 0.90 10.95 3.07
N LEU A 61 0.81 9.80 2.40
CA LEU A 61 1.05 9.68 0.97
C LEU A 61 -0.21 10.08 0.20
N ASN A 62 -0.53 11.37 0.09
CA ASN A 62 -1.79 11.82 -0.54
C ASN A 62 -1.73 11.82 -2.08
N ASN A 63 -0.54 11.98 -2.65
CA ASN A 63 -0.37 12.06 -4.10
C ASN A 63 -0.48 10.68 -4.74
N VAL A 64 -1.34 10.58 -5.77
CA VAL A 64 -1.57 9.34 -6.53
C VAL A 64 -0.29 8.78 -7.16
N CYS A 65 0.64 9.64 -7.57
CA CYS A 65 1.91 9.21 -8.15
C CYS A 65 2.77 8.45 -7.14
N CYS A 66 2.83 8.91 -5.88
CA CYS A 66 3.60 8.26 -4.84
C CYS A 66 2.87 6.96 -4.37
N ARG A 67 1.52 6.97 -4.30
CA ARG A 67 0.70 5.76 -3.98
C ARG A 67 0.84 4.64 -5.00
N ARG A 68 0.88 4.97 -6.30
CA ARG A 68 1.02 3.98 -7.38
C ARG A 68 2.21 3.06 -7.12
N HIS A 69 3.37 3.63 -6.79
CA HIS A 69 4.58 2.86 -6.53
C HIS A 69 4.43 1.93 -5.32
N MET A 70 3.74 2.36 -4.25
CA MET A 70 3.50 1.52 -3.07
C MET A 70 2.55 0.36 -3.35
N LEU A 71 1.51 0.59 -4.15
CA LEU A 71 0.48 -0.41 -4.47
C LEU A 71 0.93 -1.42 -5.53
N THR A 72 1.70 -0.99 -6.53
CA THR A 72 2.09 -1.85 -7.66
C THR A 72 3.47 -2.47 -7.52
N HIS A 73 4.19 -2.21 -6.43
CA HIS A 73 5.51 -2.78 -6.22
C HIS A 73 5.42 -4.28 -5.93
N VAL A 74 6.14 -5.06 -6.73
CA VAL A 74 6.31 -6.50 -6.55
C VAL A 74 7.79 -6.76 -6.25
N ASP A 75 8.07 -7.34 -5.09
CA ASP A 75 9.41 -7.69 -4.70
C ASP A 75 9.78 -9.06 -5.30
N VAL A 76 10.39 -9.06 -6.49
CA VAL A 76 10.89 -10.28 -7.18
C VAL A 76 12.29 -10.66 -6.66
N GLU A 77 12.44 -11.79 -5.99
CA GLU A 77 13.76 -12.31 -5.58
C GLU A 77 14.69 -12.60 -6.77
#